data_AF-A0AAE2YPC7-F1
#
_entry.id   AF-A0AAE2YPC7-F1
#
_cell.length_a   1.000
_cell.length_b   1.000
_cell.length_c   1.000
_cell.angle_alpha   90.00
_cell.angle_beta   90.00
_cell.angle_gamma   90.00
#
_symmetry.space_group_name_H-M   'P 1'
#
loop_
_entity.id
_entity.type
_entity.pdbx_description
1 polymer ?
#
loop_
_entity_poly.entity_id
_entity_poly.type
_entity_poly.pdbx_seq_one_letter_code
_entity_poly.pdbx_strand_id
1 'polypeptide(L)'
;MKQANGRLKNTLLATGALLWAAGACVSWAAVPEKYDCPALALSKYNYDGLVELCNKDPQTPFQNACWVDYNYKPKAWVDNPSLLDSTVQVHFRRDLLRAGKNTPYCKALIDTQGPYERKLIACGKNGPCVVQVMGERSRQLAGIEKRYTAPGVTREAFEAFLGKEGSLRLDDGQTLEQRAIRGLSISPLPYAPLAEDLTISWGFEPHNAQLQSVLFSGAQGKVFALALVDKLYYEGEGKTALPKDARIRLFVRDPGQLARILPGLQAWAAADALGMDVACNKPGVCEHWRQYPMPITAYRLPLPKINTPVPALGRFHQ
;
A
#
# COMPACT_ATOMS: atom_id res chain seq x y z
N MET A 1 -14.85 70.29 -43.98
CA MET A 1 -14.93 69.21 -45.00
C MET A 1 -14.66 67.90 -44.27
N LYS A 2 -15.54 66.91 -44.07
CA LYS A 2 -16.86 66.53 -44.60
C LYS A 2 -17.78 66.10 -43.43
N GLN A 3 -19.02 66.56 -43.50
CA GLN A 3 -20.26 65.95 -42.97
C GLN A 3 -20.49 64.56 -43.62
N ALA A 4 -21.31 63.61 -43.16
CA ALA A 4 -22.23 63.46 -42.01
C ALA A 4 -22.82 62.01 -41.99
N ASN A 5 -23.64 61.77 -40.97
CA ASN A 5 -24.78 60.84 -40.86
C ASN A 5 -24.50 59.35 -40.59
N GLY A 6 -25.20 58.65 -39.68
CA GLY A 6 -26.27 59.06 -38.77
C GLY A 6 -26.96 57.84 -38.12
N ARG A 7 -27.54 58.08 -36.93
CA ARG A 7 -28.71 57.44 -36.26
C ARG A 7 -28.76 55.92 -35.99
N LEU A 8 -28.73 55.65 -34.68
CA LEU A 8 -29.58 54.73 -33.87
C LEU A 8 -30.78 54.06 -34.56
N LYS A 9 -30.95 52.76 -34.26
CA LYS A 9 -32.24 52.12 -33.93
C LYS A 9 -32.03 50.79 -33.17
N ASN A 10 -32.52 50.73 -31.94
CA ASN A 10 -32.90 49.49 -31.24
C ASN A 10 -34.16 48.90 -31.92
N THR A 11 -34.36 47.57 -31.85
CA THR A 11 -35.61 46.86 -31.45
C THR A 11 -35.61 45.39 -31.95
N LEU A 12 -35.38 44.47 -31.00
CA LEU A 12 -36.08 43.20 -30.66
C LEU A 12 -36.45 42.10 -31.70
N LEU A 13 -36.16 40.87 -31.20
CA LEU A 13 -36.85 39.56 -31.34
C LEU A 13 -36.51 38.66 -32.54
N ALA A 14 -35.80 37.56 -32.29
CA ALA A 14 -36.43 36.22 -32.14
C ALA A 14 -35.39 35.11 -31.84
N THR A 15 -35.54 34.50 -30.67
CA THR A 15 -35.46 33.05 -30.36
C THR A 15 -34.46 32.14 -31.10
N GLY A 16 -33.55 31.53 -30.33
CA GLY A 16 -32.75 30.38 -30.75
C GLY A 16 -31.91 29.84 -29.59
N ALA A 17 -32.38 28.76 -28.98
CA ALA A 17 -31.97 28.18 -27.71
C ALA A 17 -30.50 27.72 -27.58
N LEU A 18 -30.07 27.66 -26.30
CA LEU A 18 -29.33 26.56 -25.67
C LEU A 18 -27.82 26.42 -25.99
N LEU A 19 -26.94 26.64 -24.98
CA LEU A 19 -26.16 25.58 -24.30
C LEU A 19 -24.95 26.12 -23.49
N TRP A 20 -24.99 25.78 -22.19
CA TRP A 20 -23.89 25.41 -21.29
C TRP A 20 -23.26 26.47 -20.37
N ALA A 21 -23.65 26.32 -19.10
CA ALA A 21 -22.99 26.81 -17.92
C ALA A 21 -21.52 26.34 -17.87
N ALA A 22 -20.62 27.30 -17.69
CA ALA A 22 -19.25 27.06 -17.30
C ALA A 22 -19.23 26.54 -15.86
N GLY A 23 -19.28 25.22 -15.70
CA GLY A 23 -18.83 24.55 -14.49
C GLY A 23 -17.31 24.66 -14.45
N ALA A 24 -16.79 25.41 -13.48
CA ALA A 24 -15.37 25.42 -13.16
C ALA A 24 -14.95 23.99 -12.77
N CYS A 25 -14.32 23.29 -13.71
CA CYS A 25 -13.52 22.11 -13.39
C CYS A 25 -12.37 22.59 -12.52
N VAL A 26 -12.48 22.36 -11.21
CA VAL A 26 -11.33 22.33 -10.33
C VAL A 26 -10.51 21.13 -10.79
N SER A 27 -9.56 21.38 -11.69
CA SER A 27 -8.51 20.44 -11.98
C SER A 27 -7.67 20.30 -10.72
N TRP A 28 -7.92 19.24 -9.96
CA TRP A 28 -6.94 18.73 -9.02
C TRP A 28 -5.77 18.26 -9.86
N ALA A 29 -4.82 19.16 -10.13
CA ALA A 29 -3.51 18.78 -10.60
C ALA A 29 -2.98 17.73 -9.61
N ALA A 30 -2.69 16.53 -10.11
CA ALA A 30 -2.07 15.49 -9.32
C ALA A 30 -0.84 16.09 -8.63
N VAL A 31 -0.84 16.08 -7.31
CA VAL A 31 0.31 16.50 -6.52
C VAL A 31 1.48 15.63 -7.00
N PRO A 32 2.62 16.19 -7.45
CA PRO A 32 3.75 15.38 -7.90
C PRO A 32 4.06 14.36 -6.81
N GLU A 33 4.13 13.09 -7.21
CA GLU A 33 4.19 11.95 -6.30
C GLU A 33 5.47 12.01 -5.47
N LYS A 34 5.37 12.67 -4.32
CA LYS A 34 6.50 13.07 -3.49
C LYS A 34 7.23 11.88 -2.87
N TYR A 35 6.59 10.71 -2.83
CA TYR A 35 7.07 9.53 -2.12
C TYR A 35 6.74 8.22 -2.89
N ASP A 36 7.59 7.82 -3.84
CA ASP A 36 7.53 6.51 -4.51
C ASP A 36 8.64 5.57 -4.00
N CYS A 37 8.37 4.88 -2.89
CA CYS A 37 9.36 4.02 -2.24
C CYS A 37 9.76 2.79 -3.08
N PRO A 38 8.84 2.07 -3.74
CA PRO A 38 9.22 0.98 -4.63
C PRO A 38 10.14 1.44 -5.77
N ALA A 39 9.82 2.56 -6.42
CA ALA A 39 10.69 3.11 -7.47
C ALA A 39 12.07 3.51 -6.91
N LEU A 40 12.11 4.12 -5.71
CA LEU A 40 13.37 4.49 -5.05
C LEU A 40 14.22 3.26 -4.68
N ALA A 41 13.60 2.19 -4.20
CA ALA A 41 14.27 0.93 -3.87
C ALA A 41 14.94 0.31 -5.10
N LEU A 42 14.24 0.32 -6.24
CA LEU A 42 14.72 -0.27 -7.49
C LEU A 42 15.75 0.60 -8.23
N SER A 43 15.68 1.92 -8.06
CA SER A 43 16.58 2.85 -8.77
C SER A 43 17.84 3.20 -7.98
N LYS A 44 17.72 3.54 -6.69
CA LYS A 44 18.83 4.05 -5.86
C LYS A 44 19.40 3.00 -4.91
N TYR A 45 18.55 2.14 -4.36
CA TYR A 45 18.93 1.18 -3.31
C TYR A 45 18.94 -0.27 -3.83
N ASN A 46 19.23 -0.48 -5.11
CA ASN A 46 19.26 -1.81 -5.73
C ASN A 46 20.64 -2.48 -5.60
N TYR A 47 20.97 -2.82 -4.35
CA TYR A 47 22.15 -3.58 -3.95
C TYR A 47 21.82 -4.39 -2.70
N ASP A 48 22.45 -5.56 -2.55
CA ASP A 48 22.18 -6.54 -1.49
C ASP A 48 22.97 -6.27 -0.18
N GLY A 49 23.68 -5.14 -0.12
CA GLY A 49 24.33 -4.64 1.09
C GLY A 49 25.53 -3.73 0.79
N LEU A 50 26.17 -3.25 1.84
CA LEU A 50 27.31 -2.35 1.85
C LEU A 50 28.49 -2.99 1.13
N VAL A 51 28.73 -4.29 1.30
CA VAL A 51 29.79 -5.01 0.57
C VAL A 51 29.60 -4.88 -0.95
N GLU A 52 28.39 -5.09 -1.47
CA GLU A 52 28.12 -4.89 -2.90
C GLU A 52 28.28 -3.43 -3.28
N LEU A 53 27.73 -2.50 -2.50
CA LEU A 53 27.87 -1.06 -2.74
C LEU A 53 29.34 -0.63 -2.82
N CYS A 54 30.19 -1.12 -1.93
CA CYS A 54 31.62 -0.82 -1.85
C CYS A 54 32.39 -1.36 -3.06
N ASN A 55 31.98 -2.51 -3.59
CA ASN A 55 32.60 -3.10 -4.78
C ASN A 55 32.10 -2.47 -6.09
N LYS A 56 30.84 -2.01 -6.12
CA LYS A 56 30.13 -1.57 -7.33
C LYS A 56 30.38 -0.10 -7.67
N ASP A 57 30.53 0.76 -6.67
CA ASP A 57 30.71 2.19 -6.88
C ASP A 57 31.86 2.77 -6.01
N PRO A 58 33.09 2.84 -6.54
CA PRO A 58 34.23 3.42 -5.83
C PRO A 58 34.11 4.94 -5.62
N GLN A 59 33.12 5.61 -6.21
CA GLN A 59 32.85 7.05 -6.03
C GLN A 59 31.64 7.31 -5.13
N THR A 60 31.09 6.26 -4.49
CA THR A 60 29.94 6.44 -3.61
C THR A 60 30.25 7.39 -2.44
N PRO A 61 29.33 8.25 -1.99
CA PRO A 61 29.50 9.06 -0.78
C PRO A 61 29.83 8.23 0.48
N PHE A 62 29.59 6.91 0.45
CA PHE A 62 29.86 5.97 1.53
C PHE A 62 31.29 5.38 1.54
N GLN A 63 32.22 5.85 0.71
CA GLN A 63 33.59 5.31 0.63
C GLN A 63 34.30 5.17 1.99
N ASN A 64 34.04 6.08 2.92
CA ASN A 64 34.62 6.00 4.26
C ASN A 64 34.04 4.84 5.09
N ALA A 65 32.73 4.57 4.97
CA ALA A 65 32.10 3.42 5.60
C ALA A 65 32.58 2.10 4.96
N CYS A 66 32.81 2.10 3.64
CA CYS A 66 33.46 0.99 2.95
C CYS A 66 34.87 0.71 3.49
N TRP A 67 35.68 1.75 3.64
CA TRP A 67 37.01 1.60 4.24
C TRP A 67 36.92 0.99 5.64
N VAL A 68 35.98 1.44 6.47
CA VAL A 68 35.77 0.90 7.82
C VAL A 68 35.38 -0.56 7.78
N ASP A 69 34.49 -0.99 6.89
CA ASP A 69 34.09 -2.40 6.74
C ASP A 69 35.30 -3.31 6.50
N TYR A 70 36.23 -2.91 5.63
CA TYR A 70 37.43 -3.72 5.33
C TYR A 70 38.55 -3.63 6.38
N ASN A 71 38.66 -2.53 7.13
CA ASN A 71 39.85 -2.23 7.94
C ASN A 71 39.60 -2.18 9.45
N TYR A 72 38.35 -2.07 9.88
CA TYR A 72 38.01 -2.02 11.30
C TYR A 72 37.98 -3.41 11.91
N LYS A 73 38.67 -3.57 13.06
CA LYS A 73 38.60 -4.79 13.86
C LYS A 73 37.52 -4.62 14.93
N PRO A 74 36.36 -5.28 14.80
CA PRO A 74 35.27 -5.14 15.75
C PRO A 74 35.67 -5.68 17.12
N LYS A 75 35.20 -5.03 18.19
CA LYS A 75 35.48 -5.43 19.57
C LYS A 75 34.55 -6.54 20.05
N ALA A 76 33.31 -6.55 19.54
CA ALA A 76 32.36 -7.63 19.69
C ALA A 76 31.83 -8.05 18.31
N TRP A 77 31.33 -9.29 18.18
CA TRP A 77 30.78 -9.77 16.91
C TRP A 77 29.61 -8.89 16.40
N VAL A 78 28.83 -8.31 17.31
CA VAL A 78 27.73 -7.38 17.01
C VAL A 78 28.18 -6.01 16.48
N ASP A 79 29.46 -5.67 16.63
CA ASP A 79 30.05 -4.40 16.17
C ASP A 79 30.62 -4.51 14.76
N ASN A 80 30.31 -5.58 14.03
CA ASN A 80 30.75 -5.77 12.66
C ASN A 80 29.89 -4.93 11.69
N PRO A 81 30.49 -3.96 10.96
CA PRO A 81 29.76 -3.11 10.01
C PRO A 81 28.99 -3.89 8.95
N SER A 82 29.54 -4.97 8.40
CA SER A 82 28.87 -5.78 7.38
C SER A 82 27.65 -6.53 7.93
N LEU A 83 27.71 -7.00 9.18
CA LEU A 83 26.55 -7.59 9.86
C LEU A 83 25.48 -6.54 10.15
N LEU A 84 25.87 -5.36 10.65
CA LEU A 84 24.95 -4.25 10.86
C LEU A 84 24.31 -3.78 9.55
N ASP A 85 25.05 -3.84 8.45
CA ASP A 85 24.55 -3.42 7.16
C ASP A 85 23.43 -4.31 6.61
N SER A 86 23.55 -5.63 6.78
CA SER A 86 22.46 -6.57 6.45
C SER A 86 21.15 -6.20 7.18
N THR A 87 21.24 -5.55 8.34
CA THR A 87 20.06 -5.10 9.10
C THR A 87 19.64 -3.68 8.71
N VAL A 88 20.53 -2.87 8.12
CA VAL A 88 20.25 -1.47 7.78
C VAL A 88 19.84 -1.33 6.32
N GLN A 89 20.68 -1.73 5.37
CA GLN A 89 20.42 -1.49 3.94
C GLN A 89 19.44 -2.51 3.36
N VAL A 90 19.63 -3.80 3.63
CA VAL A 90 18.73 -4.85 3.11
C VAL A 90 17.32 -4.67 3.69
N HIS A 91 17.21 -4.42 5.01
CA HIS A 91 15.91 -4.13 5.62
C HIS A 91 15.32 -2.83 5.09
N PHE A 92 16.11 -1.75 4.96
CA PHE A 92 15.60 -0.49 4.42
C PHE A 92 15.06 -0.66 2.99
N ARG A 93 15.78 -1.37 2.12
CA ARG A 93 15.32 -1.67 0.76
C ARG A 93 14.04 -2.50 0.77
N ARG A 94 13.97 -3.55 1.58
CA ARG A 94 12.77 -4.37 1.77
C ARG A 94 11.59 -3.53 2.25
N ASP A 95 11.83 -2.65 3.21
CA ASP A 95 10.80 -1.78 3.77
C ASP A 95 10.33 -0.75 2.75
N LEU A 96 11.23 -0.20 1.91
CA LEU A 96 10.84 0.66 0.78
C LEU A 96 9.96 -0.08 -0.24
N LEU A 97 10.31 -1.31 -0.61
CA LEU A 97 9.49 -2.13 -1.52
C LEU A 97 8.10 -2.40 -0.95
N ARG A 98 8.01 -2.67 0.36
CA ARG A 98 6.75 -2.94 1.07
C ARG A 98 5.92 -1.70 1.35
N ALA A 99 6.56 -0.55 1.57
CA ALA A 99 5.88 0.65 2.00
C ALA A 99 4.92 1.20 0.94
N GLY A 100 5.09 0.84 -0.33
CA GLY A 100 4.24 1.32 -1.40
C GLY A 100 4.37 2.83 -1.63
N LYS A 101 3.43 3.39 -2.38
CA LYS A 101 3.49 4.76 -2.86
C LYS A 101 2.63 5.71 -2.01
N ASN A 102 3.17 6.89 -1.70
CA ASN A 102 2.51 7.96 -0.96
C ASN A 102 1.95 7.52 0.41
N THR A 103 2.50 6.47 1.01
CA THR A 103 2.07 6.01 2.34
C THR A 103 2.81 6.75 3.45
N PRO A 104 2.22 6.86 4.65
CA PRO A 104 2.92 7.38 5.84
C PRO A 104 4.21 6.60 6.15
N TYR A 105 4.22 5.29 5.90
CA TYR A 105 5.41 4.45 6.08
C TYR A 105 6.53 4.86 5.11
N CYS A 106 6.18 5.02 3.83
CA CYS A 106 7.14 5.44 2.80
C CYS A 106 7.74 6.81 3.12
N LYS A 107 6.89 7.76 3.54
CA LYS A 107 7.34 9.08 3.99
C LYS A 107 8.30 9.00 5.18
N ALA A 108 7.99 8.19 6.20
CA ALA A 108 8.86 8.03 7.36
C ALA A 108 10.23 7.41 7.01
N LEU A 109 10.26 6.46 6.08
CA LEU A 109 11.50 5.86 5.56
C LEU A 109 12.36 6.90 4.83
N ILE A 110 11.76 7.64 3.90
CA ILE A 110 12.46 8.63 3.06
C ILE A 110 12.97 9.81 3.89
N ASP A 111 12.12 10.40 4.75
CA ASP A 111 12.48 11.60 5.52
C ASP A 111 13.63 11.34 6.52
N THR A 112 13.80 10.10 6.97
CA THR A 112 14.84 9.74 7.94
C THR A 112 16.15 9.25 7.30
N GLN A 113 16.14 8.92 6.00
CA GLN A 113 17.31 8.39 5.32
C GLN A 113 18.41 9.44 5.13
N GLY A 114 18.09 10.63 4.61
CA GLY A 114 19.09 11.69 4.39
C GLY A 114 19.87 12.11 5.65
N PRO A 115 19.21 12.32 6.81
CA PRO A 115 19.91 12.55 8.08
C PRO A 115 20.84 11.40 8.50
N TYR A 116 20.44 10.15 8.29
CA TYR A 116 21.29 8.98 8.56
C TYR A 116 22.53 8.98 7.66
N GLU A 117 22.34 9.17 6.35
CA GLU A 117 23.45 9.18 5.38
C GLU A 117 24.48 10.27 5.73
N ARG A 118 24.02 11.47 6.12
CA ARG A 118 24.92 12.55 6.56
C ARG A 118 25.71 12.21 7.83
N LYS A 119 25.06 11.59 8.83
CA LYS A 119 25.76 11.15 10.06
C LYS A 119 26.82 10.10 9.74
N LEU A 120 26.50 9.15 8.85
CA LEU A 120 27.41 8.10 8.44
C LEU A 120 28.64 8.66 7.71
N ILE A 121 28.41 9.61 6.79
CA ILE A 121 29.49 10.32 6.06
C ILE A 121 30.38 11.10 7.05
N ALA A 122 29.79 11.79 8.02
CA ALA A 122 30.51 12.61 8.99
C ALA A 122 31.43 11.79 9.92
N CYS A 123 31.19 10.49 10.09
CA CYS A 123 32.10 9.62 10.85
C CYS A 123 33.47 9.45 10.19
N GLY A 124 33.59 9.67 8.87
CA GLY A 124 34.82 9.38 8.14
C GLY A 124 35.27 7.94 8.39
N LYS A 125 36.57 7.75 8.62
CA LYS A 125 37.18 6.43 8.89
C LYS A 125 37.08 5.97 10.36
N ASN A 126 36.29 6.66 11.19
CA ASN A 126 36.14 6.31 12.60
C ASN A 126 35.20 5.10 12.75
N GLY A 127 35.77 3.91 12.89
CA GLY A 127 35.04 2.64 13.02
C GLY A 127 33.99 2.65 14.14
N PRO A 128 34.33 3.01 15.39
CA PRO A 128 33.35 3.11 16.47
C PRO A 128 32.18 4.05 16.16
N CYS A 129 32.43 5.20 15.51
CA CYS A 129 31.37 6.11 15.08
C CYS A 129 30.43 5.46 14.05
N VAL A 130 31.00 4.81 13.03
CA VAL A 130 30.23 4.11 11.98
C VAL A 130 29.32 3.03 12.60
N VAL A 131 29.88 2.19 13.46
CA VAL A 131 29.14 1.13 14.17
C VAL A 131 28.00 1.72 15.00
N GLN A 132 28.26 2.80 15.74
CA GLN A 132 27.23 3.48 16.53
C GLN A 132 26.10 4.00 15.64
N VAL A 133 26.41 4.72 14.56
CA VAL A 133 25.42 5.30 13.65
C VAL A 133 24.58 4.23 12.97
N MET A 134 25.19 3.12 12.54
CA MET A 134 24.46 1.98 11.95
C MET A 134 23.58 1.26 12.97
N GLY A 135 24.06 1.08 14.20
CA GLY A 135 23.26 0.53 15.30
C GLY A 135 22.06 1.41 15.67
N GLU A 136 22.24 2.74 15.70
CA GLU A 136 21.15 3.70 15.86
C GLU A 136 20.14 3.63 14.71
N ARG A 137 20.61 3.51 13.47
CA ARG A 137 19.75 3.37 12.29
C ARG A 137 18.93 2.09 12.34
N SER A 138 19.54 0.96 12.71
CA SER A 138 18.83 -0.32 12.87
C SER A 138 17.68 -0.19 13.88
N ARG A 139 17.92 0.41 15.06
CA ARG A 139 16.86 0.68 16.05
C ARG A 139 15.79 1.63 15.52
N GLN A 140 16.18 2.65 14.76
CA GLN A 140 15.24 3.59 14.15
C GLN A 140 14.34 2.90 13.13
N LEU A 141 14.91 2.07 12.23
CA LEU A 141 14.15 1.31 11.23
C LEU A 141 13.18 0.34 11.91
N ALA A 142 13.62 -0.42 12.91
CA ALA A 142 12.73 -1.29 13.69
C ALA A 142 11.59 -0.51 14.36
N GLY A 143 11.87 0.71 14.85
CA GLY A 143 10.85 1.59 15.42
C GLY A 143 9.90 2.22 14.38
N ILE A 144 10.34 2.42 13.14
CA ILE A 144 9.46 2.81 12.03
C ILE A 144 8.61 1.60 11.64
N GLU A 145 9.23 0.45 11.37
CA GLU A 145 8.53 -0.80 11.05
C GLU A 145 7.44 -1.07 12.08
N LYS A 146 7.77 -1.18 13.38
CA LYS A 146 6.78 -1.41 14.46
C LYS A 146 5.63 -0.40 14.51
N ARG A 147 5.82 0.84 14.04
CA ARG A 147 4.75 1.86 14.03
C ARG A 147 3.79 1.69 12.86
N TYR A 148 4.26 1.15 11.73
CA TYR A 148 3.51 1.11 10.47
C TYR A 148 3.19 -0.32 10.00
N THR A 149 3.86 -1.32 10.55
CA THR A 149 3.44 -2.71 10.50
C THR A 149 2.49 -2.86 11.68
N ALA A 150 1.19 -2.90 11.39
CA ALA A 150 0.15 -2.77 12.39
C ALA A 150 0.46 -3.66 13.61
N PRO A 151 0.40 -3.13 14.86
CA PRO A 151 0.27 -4.03 16.00
C PRO A 151 -0.92 -4.92 15.68
N GLY A 152 -0.71 -6.25 15.69
CA GLY A 152 -1.70 -7.20 15.23
C GLY A 152 -3.08 -6.85 15.80
N VAL A 153 -4.11 -6.88 14.95
CA VAL A 153 -5.48 -6.62 15.37
C VAL A 153 -5.77 -7.50 16.59
N THR A 154 -6.08 -6.87 17.73
CA THR A 154 -6.37 -7.64 18.93
C THR A 154 -7.72 -8.32 18.79
N ARG A 155 -7.91 -9.42 19.50
CA ARG A 155 -9.18 -10.14 19.50
C ARG A 155 -10.33 -9.23 19.92
N GLU A 156 -10.11 -8.38 20.91
CA GLU A 156 -11.10 -7.43 21.42
C GLU A 156 -11.48 -6.38 20.37
N ALA A 157 -10.50 -5.83 19.64
CA ALA A 157 -10.76 -4.86 18.56
C ALA A 157 -11.55 -5.51 17.41
N PHE A 158 -11.25 -6.77 17.09
CA PHE A 158 -11.96 -7.54 16.08
C PHE A 158 -13.40 -7.87 16.51
N GLU A 159 -13.59 -8.37 17.73
CA GLU A 159 -14.91 -8.67 18.30
C GLU A 159 -15.76 -7.39 18.43
N ALA A 160 -15.16 -6.26 18.83
CA ALA A 160 -15.85 -4.97 18.87
C ALA A 160 -16.29 -4.51 17.47
N PHE A 161 -15.47 -4.74 16.44
CA PHE A 161 -15.84 -4.47 15.06
C PHE A 161 -17.01 -5.36 14.61
N LEU A 162 -16.98 -6.66 14.89
CA LEU A 162 -18.07 -7.56 14.52
C LEU A 162 -19.35 -7.27 15.31
N GLY A 163 -19.25 -6.94 16.60
CA GLY A 163 -20.38 -6.78 17.50
C GLY A 163 -21.30 -8.01 17.49
N LYS A 164 -22.61 -7.79 17.66
CA LYS A 164 -23.61 -8.87 17.61
C LYS A 164 -23.69 -9.55 16.24
N GLU A 165 -23.21 -8.91 15.17
CA GLU A 165 -23.22 -9.46 13.83
C GLU A 165 -22.18 -10.57 13.64
N GLY A 166 -21.23 -10.74 14.57
CA GLY A 166 -20.29 -11.86 14.55
C GLY A 166 -20.97 -13.23 14.54
N SER A 167 -22.16 -13.35 15.14
CA SER A 167 -22.95 -14.59 15.18
C SER A 167 -23.82 -14.84 13.95
N LEU A 168 -23.78 -13.96 12.94
CA LEU A 168 -24.51 -14.16 11.68
C LEU A 168 -24.01 -15.42 10.98
N ARG A 169 -24.93 -16.31 10.62
CA ARG A 169 -24.59 -17.51 9.84
C ARG A 169 -24.41 -17.18 8.36
N LEU A 170 -23.34 -17.72 7.80
CA LEU A 170 -23.05 -17.71 6.38
C LEU A 170 -23.65 -18.95 5.70
N ASP A 171 -23.61 -18.99 4.38
CA ASP A 171 -24.18 -20.08 3.56
C ASP A 171 -23.56 -21.46 3.87
N ASP A 172 -22.35 -21.49 4.41
CA ASP A 172 -21.64 -22.71 4.83
C ASP A 172 -21.99 -23.15 6.27
N GLY A 173 -22.91 -22.45 6.94
CA GLY A 173 -23.36 -22.72 8.30
C GLY A 173 -22.46 -22.14 9.40
N GLN A 174 -21.25 -21.66 9.06
CA GLN A 174 -20.34 -21.01 10.02
C GLN A 174 -20.83 -19.61 10.37
N THR A 175 -20.47 -19.11 11.55
CA THR A 175 -20.68 -17.69 11.85
C THR A 175 -19.66 -16.81 11.12
N LEU A 176 -20.00 -15.55 10.89
CA LEU A 176 -19.08 -14.54 10.33
C LEU A 176 -17.76 -14.50 11.10
N GLU A 177 -17.85 -14.50 12.43
CA GLU A 177 -16.69 -14.54 13.32
C GLU A 177 -15.84 -15.79 13.11
N GLN A 178 -16.46 -16.99 13.13
CA GLN A 178 -15.75 -18.25 12.95
C GLN A 178 -15.01 -18.31 11.62
N ARG A 179 -15.69 -17.97 10.52
CA ARG A 179 -15.10 -17.96 9.18
C ARG A 179 -13.97 -16.95 9.05
N ALA A 180 -14.09 -15.80 9.71
CA ALA A 180 -13.06 -14.77 9.71
C ALA A 180 -11.83 -15.21 10.51
N ILE A 181 -12.01 -15.62 11.78
CA ILE A 181 -10.93 -16.07 12.67
C ILE A 181 -10.17 -17.25 12.06
N ARG A 182 -10.88 -18.20 11.46
CA ARG A 182 -10.23 -19.37 10.85
C ARG A 182 -9.32 -18.98 9.69
N GLY A 183 -9.70 -17.98 8.88
CA GLY A 183 -8.81 -17.46 7.84
C GLY A 183 -7.64 -16.63 8.38
N LEU A 184 -7.73 -16.11 9.61
CA LEU A 184 -6.73 -15.26 10.23
C LEU A 184 -5.88 -16.00 11.28
N SER A 185 -6.06 -17.32 11.43
CA SER A 185 -5.45 -18.08 12.53
C SER A 185 -3.98 -18.42 12.30
N ILE A 186 -3.47 -18.30 11.08
CA ILE A 186 -2.07 -18.62 10.74
C ILE A 186 -1.25 -17.33 10.81
N SER A 187 -0.38 -17.24 11.81
CA SER A 187 0.49 -16.09 12.04
C SER A 187 1.95 -16.38 11.64
N PRO A 188 2.73 -15.35 11.25
CA PRO A 188 2.31 -13.96 11.03
C PRO A 188 1.45 -13.80 9.76
N LEU A 189 0.47 -12.91 9.81
CA LEU A 189 -0.36 -12.61 8.64
C LEU A 189 0.43 -11.76 7.63
N PRO A 190 0.40 -12.10 6.34
CA PRO A 190 0.77 -11.16 5.28
C PRO A 190 0.03 -9.83 5.42
N TYR A 191 0.74 -8.73 5.14
CA TYR A 191 0.17 -7.39 5.19
C TYR A 191 0.81 -6.47 4.15
N ALA A 192 0.08 -5.42 3.80
CA ALA A 192 0.58 -4.30 3.03
C ALA A 192 0.03 -2.97 3.61
N PRO A 193 0.89 -1.96 3.83
CA PRO A 193 0.46 -0.62 4.16
C PRO A 193 -0.17 0.05 2.93
N LEU A 194 -1.22 0.82 3.16
CA LEU A 194 -1.98 1.57 2.17
C LEU A 194 -1.92 3.08 2.48
N ALA A 195 -2.64 3.88 1.70
CA ALA A 195 -2.75 5.32 1.93
C ALA A 195 -3.42 5.64 3.28
N GLU A 196 -3.20 6.87 3.77
CA GLU A 196 -3.91 7.44 4.92
C GLU A 196 -3.88 6.59 6.19
N ASP A 197 -2.79 5.89 6.52
CA ASP A 197 -2.64 5.02 7.72
C ASP A 197 -3.34 3.64 7.70
N LEU A 198 -3.99 3.30 6.58
CA LEU A 198 -4.66 2.02 6.44
C LEU A 198 -3.64 0.90 6.20
N THR A 199 -3.89 -0.28 6.75
CA THR A 199 -3.14 -1.51 6.51
C THR A 199 -4.13 -2.58 6.07
N ILE A 200 -3.82 -3.29 4.98
CA ILE A 200 -4.50 -4.51 4.60
C ILE A 200 -3.69 -5.70 5.10
N SER A 201 -4.34 -6.65 5.75
CA SER A 201 -3.73 -7.92 6.17
C SER A 201 -4.64 -9.07 5.79
N TRP A 202 -4.11 -10.22 5.42
CA TRP A 202 -4.94 -11.33 4.98
C TRP A 202 -4.38 -12.67 5.41
N GLY A 203 -5.23 -13.69 5.36
CA GLY A 203 -4.85 -15.07 5.56
C GLY A 203 -5.85 -16.00 4.89
N PHE A 204 -5.62 -17.30 5.00
CA PHE A 204 -6.40 -18.35 4.38
C PHE A 204 -6.88 -19.37 5.41
N GLU A 205 -8.00 -20.02 5.12
CA GLU A 205 -8.48 -21.16 5.88
C GLU A 205 -7.43 -22.29 5.83
N PRO A 206 -7.05 -22.89 6.98
CA PRO A 206 -6.12 -24.01 7.00
C PRO A 206 -6.57 -25.11 6.04
N HIS A 207 -5.63 -25.55 5.19
CA HIS A 207 -5.85 -26.56 4.15
C HIS A 207 -6.73 -26.13 2.97
N ASN A 208 -7.12 -24.84 2.87
CA ASN A 208 -7.88 -24.33 1.73
C ASN A 208 -7.49 -22.87 1.37
N ALA A 209 -6.53 -22.73 0.45
CA ALA A 209 -6.06 -21.43 -0.03
C ALA A 209 -7.12 -20.59 -0.77
N GLN A 210 -8.24 -21.20 -1.20
CA GLN A 210 -9.31 -20.50 -1.91
C GLN A 210 -10.28 -19.76 -0.97
N LEU A 211 -10.24 -20.03 0.34
CA LEU A 211 -11.07 -19.36 1.34
C LEU A 211 -10.19 -18.43 2.16
N GLN A 212 -10.26 -17.14 1.87
CA GLN A 212 -9.42 -16.12 2.51
C GLN A 212 -10.24 -15.16 3.37
N SER A 213 -9.56 -14.56 4.33
CA SER A 213 -10.07 -13.48 5.19
C SER A 213 -9.13 -12.30 5.08
N VAL A 214 -9.67 -11.13 4.78
CA VAL A 214 -8.92 -9.89 4.58
C VAL A 214 -9.40 -8.86 5.58
N LEU A 215 -8.48 -8.21 6.28
CA LEU A 215 -8.76 -7.16 7.25
C LEU A 215 -8.17 -5.84 6.79
N PHE A 216 -8.94 -4.78 6.99
CA PHE A 216 -8.47 -3.42 6.90
C PHE A 216 -8.41 -2.84 8.31
N SER A 217 -7.21 -2.44 8.72
CA SER A 217 -6.95 -1.87 10.03
C SER A 217 -6.16 -0.58 9.92
N GLY A 218 -6.08 0.21 10.99
CA GLY A 218 -5.17 1.36 11.06
C GLY A 218 -4.38 1.35 12.35
N ALA A 219 -3.95 2.55 12.77
CA ALA A 219 -3.16 2.71 13.99
C ALA A 219 -3.82 2.01 15.19
N GLN A 220 -2.98 1.37 16.02
CA GLN A 220 -3.40 0.64 17.23
C GLN A 220 -4.34 -0.56 16.99
N GLY A 221 -4.39 -1.11 15.77
CA GLY A 221 -5.17 -2.32 15.48
C GLY A 221 -6.67 -2.07 15.35
N LYS A 222 -7.10 -0.80 15.21
CA LYS A 222 -8.50 -0.45 14.93
C LYS A 222 -8.94 -1.05 13.59
N VAL A 223 -10.00 -1.85 13.61
CA VAL A 223 -10.56 -2.50 12.41
C VAL A 223 -11.57 -1.57 11.73
N PHE A 224 -11.39 -1.36 10.43
CA PHE A 224 -12.29 -0.58 9.58
C PHE A 224 -13.19 -1.46 8.71
N ALA A 225 -12.67 -2.61 8.26
CA ALA A 225 -13.41 -3.54 7.44
C ALA A 225 -12.88 -4.97 7.52
N LEU A 226 -13.74 -5.91 7.18
CA LEU A 226 -13.45 -7.32 6.99
C LEU A 226 -13.97 -7.72 5.61
N ALA A 227 -13.18 -8.40 4.79
CA ALA A 227 -13.67 -9.07 3.60
C ALA A 227 -13.50 -10.59 3.72
N LEU A 228 -14.55 -11.32 3.36
CA LEU A 228 -14.48 -12.76 3.15
C LEU A 228 -14.37 -13.01 1.65
N VAL A 229 -13.33 -13.73 1.26
CA VAL A 229 -12.99 -13.96 -0.14
C VAL A 229 -13.06 -15.46 -0.40
N ASP A 230 -13.86 -15.84 -1.39
CA ASP A 230 -14.02 -17.23 -1.78
C ASP A 230 -13.66 -17.38 -3.26
N LYS A 231 -12.80 -18.36 -3.57
CA LYS A 231 -12.43 -18.81 -4.92
C LYS A 231 -11.83 -17.74 -5.84
N LEU A 232 -11.10 -16.79 -5.26
CA LEU A 232 -10.36 -15.77 -6.01
C LEU A 232 -8.96 -16.26 -6.49
N TYR A 233 -8.39 -17.23 -5.77
CA TYR A 233 -6.99 -17.65 -5.91
C TYR A 233 -6.61 -18.09 -7.34
N TYR A 234 -5.42 -17.67 -7.77
CA TYR A 234 -4.83 -17.99 -9.07
C TYR A 234 -4.50 -19.47 -9.27
N GLU A 235 -5.01 -20.08 -10.34
CA GLU A 235 -4.74 -21.50 -10.68
C GLU A 235 -3.57 -21.70 -11.67
N GLY A 236 -2.80 -20.66 -12.02
CA GLY A 236 -1.58 -20.78 -12.83
C GLY A 236 -1.55 -19.97 -14.14
N GLU A 237 -0.36 -19.93 -14.76
CA GLU A 237 -0.04 -19.16 -15.97
C GLU A 237 -1.02 -19.45 -17.12
N GLY A 238 -1.78 -18.42 -17.54
CA GLY A 238 -2.69 -18.47 -18.69
C GLY A 238 -4.16 -18.17 -18.38
N LYS A 239 -4.57 -18.09 -17.11
CA LYS A 239 -5.93 -17.68 -16.76
C LYS A 239 -6.08 -16.16 -16.73
N THR A 240 -7.05 -15.66 -17.51
CA THR A 240 -7.44 -14.24 -17.59
C THR A 240 -8.85 -14.00 -17.06
N ALA A 241 -9.47 -15.01 -16.44
CA ALA A 241 -10.81 -14.90 -15.86
C ALA A 241 -10.86 -15.62 -14.51
N LEU A 242 -11.67 -15.07 -13.61
CA LEU A 242 -11.98 -15.70 -12.33
C LEU A 242 -12.98 -16.85 -12.50
N PRO A 243 -13.02 -17.81 -11.57
CA PRO A 243 -14.13 -18.72 -11.42
C PRO A 243 -15.47 -17.97 -11.34
N LYS A 244 -16.54 -18.51 -11.94
CA LYS A 244 -17.86 -17.84 -11.99
C LYS A 244 -18.46 -17.59 -10.62
N ASP A 245 -18.05 -18.36 -9.63
CA ASP A 245 -18.49 -18.30 -8.24
C ASP A 245 -17.47 -17.62 -7.32
N ALA A 246 -16.42 -17.01 -7.89
CA ALA A 246 -15.52 -16.13 -7.15
C ALA A 246 -16.31 -14.94 -6.59
N ARG A 247 -16.09 -14.64 -5.31
CA ARG A 247 -16.84 -13.58 -4.61
C ARG A 247 -16.04 -12.98 -3.47
N ILE A 248 -16.20 -11.68 -3.30
CA ILE A 248 -15.63 -10.90 -2.21
C ILE A 248 -16.78 -10.22 -1.47
N ARG A 249 -17.01 -10.62 -0.22
CA ARG A 249 -18.03 -10.03 0.66
C ARG A 249 -17.34 -9.07 1.62
N LEU A 250 -17.47 -7.76 1.39
CA LEU A 250 -16.86 -6.71 2.19
C LEU A 250 -17.85 -6.21 3.26
N PHE A 251 -17.48 -6.27 4.53
CA PHE A 251 -18.25 -5.80 5.66
C PHE A 251 -17.62 -4.52 6.23
N VAL A 252 -18.43 -3.48 6.41
CA VAL A 252 -18.04 -2.18 6.97
C VAL A 252 -19.06 -1.69 7.99
N ARG A 253 -18.64 -0.98 9.05
CA ARG A 253 -19.59 -0.29 9.95
C ARG A 253 -20.00 1.09 9.43
N ASP A 254 -19.03 1.80 8.88
CA ASP A 254 -19.19 3.14 8.32
C ASP A 254 -19.04 3.10 6.79
N PRO A 255 -20.13 3.24 6.02
CA PRO A 255 -20.09 3.31 4.56
C PRO A 255 -19.21 4.45 4.02
N GLY A 256 -18.98 5.51 4.80
CA GLY A 256 -18.08 6.60 4.42
C GLY A 256 -16.63 6.14 4.22
N GLN A 257 -16.23 4.99 4.79
CA GLN A 257 -14.90 4.41 4.61
C GLN A 257 -14.73 3.67 3.28
N LEU A 258 -15.80 3.39 2.52
CA LEU A 258 -15.71 2.58 1.30
C LEU A 258 -14.77 3.17 0.25
N ALA A 259 -14.80 4.49 0.06
CA ALA A 259 -13.91 5.17 -0.89
C ALA A 259 -12.42 4.98 -0.54
N ARG A 260 -12.12 4.84 0.76
CA ARG A 260 -10.76 4.62 1.28
C ARG A 260 -10.34 3.15 1.20
N ILE A 261 -11.27 2.20 1.37
CA ILE A 261 -10.99 0.76 1.42
C ILE A 261 -10.95 0.11 0.03
N LEU A 262 -11.91 0.46 -0.84
CA LEU A 262 -12.12 -0.23 -2.11
C LEU A 262 -10.89 -0.24 -3.02
N PRO A 263 -10.13 0.85 -3.19
CA PRO A 263 -8.93 0.83 -4.03
C PRO A 263 -7.90 -0.21 -3.54
N GLY A 264 -7.67 -0.28 -2.23
CA GLY A 264 -6.77 -1.26 -1.62
C GLY A 264 -7.26 -2.70 -1.80
N LEU A 265 -8.56 -2.94 -1.62
CA LEU A 265 -9.17 -4.27 -1.81
C LEU A 265 -9.09 -4.72 -3.28
N GLN A 266 -9.31 -3.82 -4.23
CA GLN A 266 -9.21 -4.11 -5.66
C GLN A 266 -7.77 -4.44 -6.06
N ALA A 267 -6.79 -3.64 -5.61
CA ALA A 267 -5.38 -3.89 -5.87
C ALA A 267 -4.92 -5.22 -5.27
N TRP A 268 -5.33 -5.51 -4.03
CA TRP A 268 -5.07 -6.80 -3.39
C TRP A 268 -5.73 -7.97 -4.14
N ALA A 269 -6.99 -7.82 -4.54
CA ALA A 269 -7.71 -8.88 -5.26
C ALA A 269 -7.09 -9.15 -6.63
N ALA A 270 -6.61 -8.10 -7.32
CA ALA A 270 -5.88 -8.24 -8.58
C ALA A 270 -4.55 -8.96 -8.38
N ALA A 271 -3.83 -8.65 -7.30
CA ALA A 271 -2.60 -9.34 -6.95
C ALA A 271 -2.87 -10.80 -6.58
N ASP A 272 -3.89 -11.10 -5.78
CA ASP A 272 -4.29 -12.48 -5.41
C ASP A 272 -4.67 -13.32 -6.64
N ALA A 273 -5.50 -12.75 -7.52
CA ALA A 273 -5.91 -13.38 -8.76
C ALA A 273 -4.76 -13.58 -9.75
N LEU A 274 -3.67 -12.84 -9.60
CA LEU A 274 -2.44 -13.00 -10.36
C LEU A 274 -1.46 -13.99 -9.71
N GLY A 275 -1.54 -14.22 -8.39
CA GLY A 275 -0.67 -15.11 -7.62
C GLY A 275 0.31 -14.41 -6.65
N MET A 276 0.07 -13.14 -6.28
CA MET A 276 0.82 -12.27 -5.35
C MET A 276 2.29 -11.98 -5.66
N ASP A 277 3.06 -12.94 -6.20
CA ASP A 277 4.51 -12.86 -6.43
C ASP A 277 4.90 -12.78 -7.92
N VAL A 278 3.95 -12.44 -8.79
CA VAL A 278 4.23 -12.27 -10.22
C VAL A 278 4.84 -10.89 -10.48
N ALA A 279 6.04 -10.88 -11.04
CA ALA A 279 6.67 -9.65 -11.51
C ALA A 279 5.86 -9.03 -12.67
N CYS A 280 5.45 -7.77 -12.50
CA CYS A 280 4.75 -6.99 -13.54
C CYS A 280 5.68 -6.45 -14.64
N ASN A 281 6.71 -7.21 -15.01
CA ASN A 281 7.64 -6.84 -16.09
C ASN A 281 7.20 -7.39 -17.47
N LYS A 282 6.28 -8.36 -17.49
CA LYS A 282 5.64 -8.86 -18.71
C LYS A 282 4.48 -7.93 -19.09
N PRO A 283 4.48 -7.31 -20.29
CA PRO A 283 3.43 -6.39 -20.69
C PRO A 283 2.06 -7.09 -20.78
N GLY A 284 1.02 -6.45 -20.22
CA GLY A 284 -0.39 -6.79 -20.43
C GLY A 284 -1.02 -7.65 -19.33
N VAL A 285 -0.26 -8.46 -18.60
CA VAL A 285 -0.81 -9.37 -17.58
C VAL A 285 -1.25 -8.61 -16.33
N CYS A 286 -0.42 -7.68 -15.84
CA CYS A 286 -0.78 -6.87 -14.69
C CYS A 286 -1.82 -5.79 -15.05
N GLU A 287 -1.76 -5.23 -16.27
CA GLU A 287 -2.77 -4.30 -16.77
C GLU A 287 -4.16 -4.95 -16.81
N HIS A 288 -4.23 -6.20 -17.29
CA HIS A 288 -5.48 -6.97 -17.32
C HIS A 288 -6.12 -7.08 -15.94
N TRP A 289 -5.38 -7.58 -14.95
CA TRP A 289 -5.91 -7.79 -13.60
C TRP A 289 -6.21 -6.49 -12.86
N ARG A 290 -5.46 -5.41 -13.12
CA ARG A 290 -5.76 -4.06 -12.59
C ARG A 290 -7.09 -3.50 -13.11
N GLN A 291 -7.51 -3.89 -14.31
CA GLN A 291 -8.76 -3.43 -14.93
C GLN A 291 -9.91 -4.42 -14.77
N TYR A 292 -9.63 -5.63 -14.28
CA TYR A 292 -10.62 -6.69 -14.16
C TYR A 292 -11.69 -6.32 -13.11
N PRO A 293 -13.00 -6.44 -13.44
CA PRO A 293 -14.07 -6.11 -12.51
C PRO A 293 -14.16 -7.14 -11.39
N MET A 294 -13.56 -6.83 -10.23
CA MET A 294 -13.56 -7.72 -9.08
C MET A 294 -14.97 -7.94 -8.51
N PRO A 295 -15.34 -9.18 -8.12
CA PRO A 295 -16.69 -9.54 -7.67
C PRO A 295 -16.96 -9.11 -6.22
N ILE A 296 -16.84 -7.80 -5.95
CA ILE A 296 -16.98 -7.21 -4.61
C ILE A 296 -18.43 -6.82 -4.35
N THR A 297 -19.00 -7.33 -3.25
CA THR A 297 -20.28 -6.90 -2.69
C THR A 297 -20.07 -6.36 -1.28
N ALA A 298 -20.47 -5.10 -1.05
CA ALA A 298 -20.33 -4.44 0.24
C ALA A 298 -21.59 -4.54 1.11
N TYR A 299 -21.39 -4.69 2.41
CA TYR A 299 -22.41 -4.87 3.43
C TYR A 299 -22.14 -3.93 4.61
N ARG A 300 -23.18 -3.25 5.10
CA ARG A 300 -23.10 -2.45 6.33
C ARG A 300 -23.37 -3.34 7.54
N LEU A 301 -22.67 -3.12 8.65
CA LEU A 301 -22.97 -3.71 9.95
C LEU A 301 -23.60 -2.63 10.87
N PRO A 302 -24.84 -2.80 11.38
CA PRO A 302 -25.78 -3.90 11.13
C PRO A 302 -26.37 -3.90 9.71
N LEU A 303 -26.69 -5.09 9.18
CA LEU A 303 -27.16 -5.33 7.81
C LEU A 303 -28.53 -4.69 7.56
N PRO A 304 -28.58 -3.64 6.74
CA PRO A 304 -29.16 -3.83 5.41
C PRO A 304 -28.07 -3.79 4.33
N LYS A 305 -28.31 -4.49 3.21
CA LYS A 305 -27.50 -4.34 1.98
C LYS A 305 -27.37 -2.85 1.67
N ILE A 306 -26.16 -2.41 1.34
CA ILE A 306 -25.96 -1.06 0.80
C ILE A 306 -26.48 -1.11 -0.64
N ASN A 307 -27.72 -0.65 -0.86
CA ASN A 307 -28.34 -0.56 -2.19
C ASN A 307 -27.76 0.58 -3.05
N THR A 308 -26.78 1.32 -2.51
CA THR A 308 -26.04 2.29 -3.30
C THR A 308 -25.16 1.51 -4.28
N PRO A 309 -25.36 1.62 -5.60
CA PRO A 309 -24.40 1.09 -6.54
C PRO A 309 -23.04 1.64 -6.13
N VAL A 310 -22.08 0.75 -5.87
CA VAL A 310 -20.67 1.14 -5.80
C VAL A 310 -20.45 1.89 -7.11
N PRO A 311 -20.17 3.21 -7.09
CA PRO A 311 -19.89 3.88 -8.34
C PRO A 311 -18.74 3.10 -8.96
N ALA A 312 -18.95 2.63 -10.20
CA ALA A 312 -17.84 2.25 -11.04
C ALA A 312 -16.98 3.51 -11.10
N LEU A 313 -15.98 3.60 -10.21
CA LEU A 313 -14.99 4.65 -10.28
C LEU A 313 -14.40 4.48 -11.67
N GLY A 314 -14.64 5.51 -12.48
CA GLY A 314 -14.42 5.48 -13.91
C GLY A 314 -13.01 4.97 -14.21
N ARG A 315 -12.91 4.34 -15.38
CA ARG A 315 -11.64 3.97 -16.04
C ARG A 315 -10.51 4.87 -15.56
N PHE A 316 -9.57 4.30 -14.81
CA PHE A 316 -8.31 4.95 -14.52
C PHE A 316 -7.64 5.22 -15.87
N HIS A 317 -7.74 6.45 -16.36
CA HIS A 317 -6.96 6.91 -17.49
C HIS A 317 -5.55 7.20 -16.97
N GLN A 318 -4.62 6.42 -17.55
CA GLN A 318 -3.16 6.60 -17.73
C GLN A 318 -2.42 7.56 -16.78
#